data_AF-A0A452HZ11-F1
#
_entry.id   AF-A0A452HZ11-F1
#
_cell.length_a   1.000
_cell.length_b   1.000
_cell.length_c   1.000
_cell.angle_alpha   90.00
_cell.angle_beta   90.00
_cell.angle_gamma   90.00
#
_symmetry.space_group_name_H-M   'P 1'
#
loop_
_entity.id
_entity.type
_entity.pdbx_description
1 polymer ?
#
loop_
_entity_poly.entity_id
_entity_poly.type
_entity_poly.pdbx_seq_one_letter_code
_entity_poly.pdbx_strand_id
1 'polypeptide(L)'
;CLFFGLRSQSVVSTNLIFSATRGRKATEFQETKKACLNYIQDALLQHQWQRAAEFMTNYLETLENTSAEKQMAAPEVIWRIGTEILCHHSKSSIEEFNYFAEQMKNLGVKRYLKVCLEHVFHLLCNGLIDEAYQNLSLAEGWRYGEQTTAQDKELKLIQAYKGLLDYYNWTKKRTAMLELGEYQYGNFADSVEQEMHSFFRQAAVNLKEIIKIPGVWDPFVKSYVDLLEFYEDYDEVRQVLSEYAYNSKFPPNPNAHVYYYQFLKRQGESKKTLMSVLKILHEIVPSHELMLEYNAMLQKSSKKNHRLGLEIIFMLLDFAGWKEHVKAWSCLAKQIKQILENSGKHLDWVTEEWNSRKDWWPAFHFSHYLAKRNWQENENLACEKALVAGILLGRGNFISSSSLLRGIEILASSSFNGRGCV
;
A
#
# COMPACT_ATOMS: atom_id res chain seq x y z
N CYS A 1 8.53 4.80 -1.10
CA CYS A 1 7.10 4.43 -1.18
C CYS A 1 6.38 4.26 0.17
N LEU A 2 7.06 3.98 1.28
CA LEU A 2 6.46 3.94 2.64
C LEU A 2 5.97 5.31 3.18
N PHE A 3 6.31 6.41 2.50
CA PHE A 3 6.23 7.77 3.07
C PHE A 3 5.01 8.60 2.63
N PHE A 4 4.21 8.15 1.66
CA PHE A 4 3.04 8.91 1.18
C PHE A 4 1.69 8.45 1.75
N GLY A 5 1.60 7.22 2.30
CA GLY A 5 0.34 6.64 2.77
C GLY A 5 -0.25 7.29 4.02
N LEU A 6 0.59 7.92 4.86
CA LEU A 6 0.13 8.68 6.02
C LEU A 6 -0.20 10.15 5.69
N ARG A 7 0.27 10.67 4.54
CA ARG A 7 -0.10 12.01 4.04
C ARG A 7 -1.43 12.01 3.26
N SER A 8 -1.85 10.88 2.67
CA SER A 8 -3.02 10.86 1.76
C SER A 8 -4.40 10.67 2.44
N GLN A 9 -4.46 10.44 3.75
CA GLN A 9 -5.76 10.33 4.47
C GLN A 9 -6.17 11.59 5.25
N SER A 10 -5.52 12.74 5.02
CA SER A 10 -5.97 14.00 5.61
C SER A 10 -5.99 15.18 4.66
N VAL A 11 -6.58 15.01 3.47
CA VAL A 11 -7.32 16.13 2.87
C VAL A 11 -8.65 16.25 3.64
N VAL A 12 -8.55 16.66 4.91
CA VAL A 12 -9.73 17.16 5.62
C VAL A 12 -10.02 18.51 5.00
N SER A 13 -10.91 18.50 4.01
CA SER A 13 -11.73 19.67 3.71
C SER A 13 -12.34 20.11 5.03
N THR A 14 -11.76 21.12 5.66
CA THR A 14 -12.26 21.69 6.90
C THR A 14 -13.45 22.57 6.54
N ASN A 15 -14.55 21.94 6.12
CA ASN A 15 -15.85 22.60 6.08
C ASN A 15 -16.31 22.79 7.53
N LEU A 16 -15.79 23.84 8.17
CA LEU A 16 -16.35 24.40 9.39
C LEU A 16 -17.72 24.99 9.04
N ILE A 17 -18.77 24.16 9.04
CA ILE A 17 -20.15 24.64 9.06
C ILE A 17 -20.41 25.10 10.50
N PHE A 18 -20.27 26.40 10.75
CA PHE A 18 -20.71 27.00 12.00
C PHE A 18 -22.12 27.56 11.84
N SER A 19 -23.05 27.02 12.63
CA SER A 19 -24.41 27.52 12.75
C SER A 19 -24.38 28.97 13.24
N ALA A 20 -25.15 29.81 12.56
CA ALA A 20 -25.24 31.23 12.83
C ALA A 20 -25.89 31.50 14.19
N THR A 21 -25.08 31.76 15.22
CA THR A 21 -25.53 32.46 16.43
C THR A 21 -25.06 33.92 16.36
N ARG A 22 -26.04 34.81 16.24
CA ARG A 22 -25.90 36.27 16.22
C ARG A 22 -25.21 36.78 17.49
N GLY A 23 -24.18 37.59 17.30
CA GLY A 23 -24.01 38.83 18.07
C GLY A 23 -22.94 38.88 19.17
N ARG A 24 -21.65 38.87 18.79
CA ARG A 24 -20.61 39.70 19.43
C ARG A 24 -19.65 40.17 18.33
N LYS A 25 -19.39 41.47 18.22
CA LYS A 25 -18.43 42.03 17.25
C LYS A 25 -17.08 41.33 17.45
N ALA A 26 -16.55 40.70 16.41
CA ALA A 26 -15.17 40.21 16.42
C ALA A 26 -14.27 41.41 16.74
N THR A 27 -13.33 41.26 17.66
CA THR A 27 -12.32 42.29 17.89
C THR A 27 -11.48 42.40 16.63
N GLU A 28 -11.10 43.62 16.22
CA GLU A 28 -10.25 43.91 15.05
C GLU A 28 -9.04 42.97 14.94
N PHE A 29 -8.47 42.62 16.11
CA PHE A 29 -7.40 41.63 16.27
C PHE A 29 -7.72 40.21 15.74
N GLN A 30 -8.95 39.71 15.92
CA GLN A 30 -9.35 38.41 15.39
C GLN A 30 -9.47 38.41 13.86
N GLU A 31 -9.84 39.54 13.27
CA GLU A 31 -9.89 39.72 11.82
C GLU A 31 -8.48 39.76 11.24
N THR A 32 -7.54 40.48 11.88
CA THR A 32 -6.12 40.49 11.50
C THR A 32 -5.49 39.10 11.58
N LYS A 33 -5.74 38.34 12.65
CA LYS A 33 -5.26 36.96 12.79
C LYS A 33 -5.75 36.05 11.66
N LYS A 34 -7.04 36.16 11.31
CA LYS A 34 -7.65 35.38 10.23
C LYS A 34 -7.06 35.77 8.88
N ALA A 35 -6.87 37.06 8.63
CA ALA A 35 -6.24 37.54 7.40
C ALA A 35 -4.80 37.03 7.28
N CYS A 36 -4.00 37.10 8.36
CA CYS A 36 -2.64 36.58 8.39
C CYS A 36 -2.58 35.08 8.06
N LEU A 37 -3.45 34.27 8.68
CA LEU A 37 -3.53 32.84 8.38
C LEU A 37 -3.90 32.56 6.91
N ASN A 38 -4.84 33.32 6.34
CA ASN A 38 -5.20 33.20 4.92
C ASN A 38 -4.00 33.55 4.02
N TYR A 39 -3.25 34.61 4.32
CA TYR A 39 -2.05 34.97 3.55
C TYR A 39 -0.97 33.90 3.61
N ILE A 40 -0.78 33.24 4.76
CA ILE A 40 0.13 32.08 4.86
C ILE A 40 -0.36 30.95 3.96
N GLN A 41 -1.65 30.60 4.02
CA GLN A 41 -2.21 29.53 3.20
C GLN A 41 -2.07 29.80 1.71
N ASP A 42 -2.36 31.01 1.26
CA ASP A 42 -2.18 31.42 -0.14
C ASP A 42 -0.72 31.33 -0.57
N ALA A 43 0.22 31.74 0.29
CA ALA A 43 1.65 31.65 0.02
C ALA A 43 2.11 30.18 -0.07
N LEU A 44 1.61 29.28 0.79
CA LEU A 44 1.90 27.85 0.73
C LEU A 44 1.37 27.21 -0.55
N LEU A 45 0.13 27.53 -0.96
CA LEU A 45 -0.48 27.04 -2.20
C LEU A 45 0.28 27.50 -3.46
N GLN A 46 0.90 28.67 -3.40
CA GLN A 46 1.70 29.22 -4.50
C GLN A 46 3.20 28.86 -4.39
N HIS A 47 3.58 27.98 -3.45
CA HIS A 47 4.98 27.59 -3.18
C HIS A 47 5.91 28.78 -2.87
N GLN A 48 5.38 29.87 -2.31
CA GLN A 48 6.12 31.07 -1.90
C GLN A 48 6.63 30.92 -0.45
N TRP A 49 7.56 29.99 -0.22
CA TRP A 49 8.00 29.57 1.11
C TRP A 49 8.60 30.70 1.97
N GLN A 50 9.42 31.58 1.37
CA GLN A 50 10.01 32.73 2.06
C GLN A 50 8.91 33.69 2.57
N ARG A 51 7.90 33.93 1.74
CA ARG A 51 6.77 34.80 2.09
C ARG A 51 5.87 34.17 3.15
N ALA A 52 5.66 32.85 3.08
CA ALA A 52 4.95 32.11 4.11
C ALA A 52 5.69 32.20 5.47
N ALA A 53 7.03 32.12 5.47
CA ALA A 53 7.84 32.28 6.68
C ALA A 53 7.71 33.68 7.30
N GLU A 54 7.75 34.73 6.49
CA GLU A 54 7.57 36.12 6.95
C GLU A 54 6.21 36.35 7.59
N PHE A 55 5.14 35.83 6.98
CA PHE A 55 3.80 35.92 7.57
C PHE A 55 3.66 35.06 8.83
N MET A 56 4.36 33.92 8.90
CA MET A 56 4.33 33.04 10.07
C MET A 56 4.89 33.72 11.33
N THR A 57 5.94 34.53 11.20
CA THR A 57 6.48 35.34 12.32
C THR A 57 5.41 36.27 12.90
N ASN A 58 4.70 37.01 12.04
CA ASN A 58 3.62 37.91 12.46
C ASN A 58 2.43 37.14 13.09
N TYR A 59 2.14 35.93 12.58
CA TYR A 59 1.09 35.08 13.13
C TYR A 59 1.40 34.61 14.56
N LEU A 60 2.66 34.28 14.85
CA LEU A 60 3.11 33.88 16.19
C LEU A 60 2.94 35.00 17.22
N GLU A 61 3.36 36.22 16.89
CA GLU A 61 3.18 37.40 17.76
C GLU A 61 1.69 37.69 18.03
N THR A 62 0.82 37.42 17.05
CA THR A 62 -0.63 37.60 17.18
C THR A 62 -1.28 36.53 18.09
N LEU A 63 -0.60 35.42 18.40
CA LEU A 63 -1.16 34.35 19.21
C LEU A 63 -1.08 34.60 20.72
N GLU A 64 -0.17 35.47 21.17
CA GLU A 64 0.09 35.77 22.59
C GLU A 64 -1.14 36.32 23.34
N ASN A 65 -2.12 36.90 22.63
CA ASN A 65 -3.30 37.58 23.21
C ASN A 65 -4.62 36.78 23.09
N THR A 66 -4.58 35.44 23.02
CA THR A 66 -5.78 34.63 22.74
C THR A 66 -6.42 33.99 23.98
N SER A 67 -7.75 33.77 23.97
CA SER A 67 -8.50 33.02 24.99
C SER A 67 -8.06 31.54 25.14
N ALA A 68 -8.27 30.96 26.33
CA ALA A 68 -7.80 29.63 26.73
C ALA A 68 -8.15 28.47 25.76
N GLU A 69 -9.36 28.46 25.18
CA GLU A 69 -9.77 27.41 24.22
C GLU A 69 -9.03 27.51 22.87
N LYS A 70 -8.75 28.72 22.40
CA LYS A 70 -8.05 28.96 21.13
C LYS A 70 -6.52 28.81 21.27
N GLN A 71 -5.99 28.91 22.50
CA GLN A 71 -4.60 28.54 22.82
C GLN A 71 -4.35 27.04 22.65
N MET A 72 -5.35 26.17 22.80
CA MET A 72 -5.18 24.71 22.65
C MET A 72 -4.97 24.24 21.20
N ALA A 73 -5.50 24.97 20.21
CA ALA A 73 -5.36 24.64 18.79
C ALA A 73 -4.14 25.30 18.13
N ALA A 74 -3.63 26.39 18.72
CA ALA A 74 -2.55 27.18 18.16
C ALA A 74 -1.24 26.38 17.94
N PRO A 75 -0.76 25.54 18.88
CA PRO A 75 0.44 24.74 18.67
C PRO A 75 0.36 23.78 17.49
N GLU A 76 -0.81 23.18 17.21
CA GLU A 76 -0.96 22.30 16.05
C GLU A 76 -0.86 23.07 14.73
N VAL A 77 -1.50 24.24 14.66
CA VAL A 77 -1.45 25.09 13.46
C VAL A 77 -0.02 25.56 13.21
N ILE A 78 0.67 25.98 14.28
CA ILE A 78 2.09 26.37 14.21
C ILE A 78 2.94 25.21 13.72
N TRP A 79 2.79 24.03 14.33
CA TRP A 79 3.56 22.84 13.96
C TRP A 79 3.38 22.46 12.49
N ARG A 80 2.14 22.41 11.99
CA ARG A 80 1.86 22.01 10.60
C ARG A 80 2.39 23.02 9.59
N ILE A 81 2.18 24.31 9.83
CA ILE A 81 2.65 25.37 8.93
C ILE A 81 4.18 25.46 8.97
N GLY A 82 4.75 25.46 10.17
CA GLY A 82 6.19 25.58 10.37
C GLY A 82 6.97 24.42 9.78
N THR A 83 6.51 23.17 9.97
CA THR A 83 7.17 22.01 9.36
C THR A 83 7.11 22.03 7.83
N GLU A 84 5.97 22.42 7.24
CA GLU A 84 5.84 22.52 5.78
C GLU A 84 6.76 23.60 5.21
N ILE A 85 6.85 24.77 5.87
CA ILE A 85 7.80 25.83 5.47
C ILE A 85 9.23 25.30 5.55
N LEU A 86 9.65 24.75 6.69
CA LEU A 86 11.02 24.28 6.91
C LEU A 86 11.40 23.13 5.96
N CYS A 87 10.48 22.23 5.64
CA CYS A 87 10.74 21.16 4.67
C CYS A 87 11.01 21.65 3.24
N HIS A 88 10.57 22.86 2.87
CA HIS A 88 10.64 23.37 1.50
C HIS A 88 11.43 24.66 1.34
N HIS A 89 11.79 25.31 2.43
CA HIS A 89 12.54 26.56 2.41
C HIS A 89 14.01 26.31 2.06
N SER A 90 14.53 27.01 1.05
CA SER A 90 15.89 26.79 0.51
C SER A 90 17.02 27.08 1.48
N LYS A 91 16.75 27.84 2.54
CA LYS A 91 17.71 28.12 3.63
C LYS A 91 17.53 27.24 4.86
N SER A 92 16.49 26.39 4.89
CA SER A 92 16.24 25.56 6.07
C SER A 92 17.37 24.56 6.25
N SER A 93 17.91 24.48 7.47
CA SER A 93 18.83 23.41 7.86
C SER A 93 18.15 22.34 8.72
N ILE A 94 18.83 21.21 8.91
CA ILE A 94 18.37 20.15 9.81
C ILE A 94 18.34 20.66 11.25
N GLU A 95 19.33 21.46 11.64
CA GLU A 95 19.42 22.06 12.98
C GLU A 95 18.26 23.00 13.26
N GLU A 96 17.84 23.81 12.28
CA GLU A 96 16.68 24.69 12.39
C GLU A 96 15.37 23.90 12.55
N PHE A 97 15.21 22.81 11.81
CA PHE A 97 14.06 21.92 11.96
C PHE A 97 14.04 21.26 13.33
N ASN A 98 15.17 20.71 13.77
CA ASN A 98 15.30 20.05 15.07
C ASN A 98 15.02 21.02 16.21
N TYR A 99 15.57 22.24 16.13
CA TYR A 99 15.28 23.31 17.09
C TYR A 99 13.78 23.61 17.15
N PHE A 100 13.13 23.81 16.00
CA PHE A 100 11.69 24.03 15.93
C PHE A 100 10.89 22.87 16.53
N ALA A 101 11.26 21.62 16.23
CA ALA A 101 10.64 20.43 16.79
C ALA A 101 10.75 20.37 18.32
N GLU A 102 11.93 20.65 18.89
CA GLU A 102 12.11 20.70 20.34
C GLU A 102 11.25 21.79 21.00
N GLN A 103 11.13 22.98 20.39
CA GLN A 103 10.23 24.01 20.90
C GLN A 103 8.76 23.54 20.87
N MET A 104 8.35 22.90 19.77
CA MET A 104 6.96 22.46 19.59
C MET A 104 6.56 21.30 20.50
N LYS A 105 7.50 20.40 20.82
CA LYS A 105 7.31 19.36 21.85
C LYS A 105 6.99 19.97 23.21
N ASN A 106 7.71 21.02 23.60
CA ASN A 106 7.54 21.68 24.89
C ASN A 106 6.26 22.53 24.98
N LEU A 107 5.89 23.22 23.89
CA LEU A 107 4.67 24.04 23.81
C LEU A 107 3.39 23.19 23.73
N GLY A 108 3.47 22.05 23.05
CA GLY A 108 2.32 21.19 22.74
C GLY A 108 2.23 19.96 23.64
N VAL A 109 2.30 20.09 24.97
CA VAL A 109 2.44 18.96 25.90
C VAL A 109 1.42 17.82 25.68
N LYS A 110 0.18 18.14 25.32
CA LYS A 110 -0.87 17.13 25.01
C LYS A 110 -0.64 16.37 23.70
N ARG A 111 0.20 16.89 22.81
CA ARG A 111 0.50 16.37 21.46
C ARG A 111 1.97 15.98 21.30
N TYR A 112 2.71 15.94 22.41
CA TYR A 112 4.14 15.67 22.44
C TYR A 112 4.51 14.42 21.62
N LEU A 113 3.80 13.30 21.83
CA LEU A 113 4.10 12.03 21.13
C LEU A 113 3.92 12.15 19.61
N LYS A 114 2.91 12.87 19.14
CA LYS A 114 2.69 13.12 17.71
C LYS A 114 3.80 13.98 17.09
N VAL A 115 4.19 15.06 17.77
CA VAL A 115 5.31 15.91 17.32
C VAL A 115 6.61 15.10 17.30
N CYS A 116 6.84 14.24 18.31
CA CYS A 116 7.98 13.33 18.33
C CYS A 116 7.99 12.36 17.14
N LEU A 117 6.86 11.75 16.79
CA LEU A 117 6.77 10.87 15.61
C LEU A 117 7.12 11.59 14.31
N GLU A 118 6.55 12.78 14.11
CA GLU A 118 6.80 13.57 12.91
C GLU A 118 8.26 14.05 12.82
N HIS A 119 8.87 14.42 13.95
CA HIS A 119 10.29 14.72 14.05
C HIS A 119 11.17 13.50 13.74
N VAL A 120 10.83 12.33 14.28
CA VAL A 120 11.53 11.07 13.99
C VAL A 120 11.50 10.75 12.50
N PHE A 121 10.38 10.96 11.82
CA PHE A 121 10.33 10.77 10.36
C PHE A 121 11.24 11.73 9.61
N HIS A 122 11.30 12.99 10.03
CA HIS A 122 12.24 13.95 9.45
C HIS A 122 13.69 13.47 9.60
N LEU A 123 14.09 13.02 10.79
CA LEU A 123 15.44 12.49 11.06
C LEU A 123 15.74 11.27 10.16
N LEU A 124 14.81 10.31 10.08
CA LEU A 124 14.95 9.12 9.23
C LEU A 124 15.07 9.47 7.75
N CYS A 125 14.31 10.45 7.24
CA CYS A 125 14.42 10.91 5.86
C CYS A 125 15.79 11.54 5.54
N ASN A 126 16.49 12.05 6.55
CA ASN A 126 17.83 12.63 6.42
C ASN A 126 18.95 11.64 6.78
N GLY A 127 18.63 10.37 7.05
CA GLY A 127 19.62 9.33 7.40
C GLY A 127 20.13 9.37 8.84
N LEU A 128 19.52 10.20 9.71
CA LEU A 128 19.88 10.36 11.13
C LEU A 128 19.17 9.31 11.99
N ILE A 129 19.60 8.05 11.86
CA ILE A 129 18.94 6.88 12.47
C ILE A 129 19.15 6.84 13.99
N ASP A 130 20.34 7.19 14.47
CA ASP A 130 20.67 7.14 15.89
C ASP A 130 19.92 8.23 16.67
N GLU A 131 19.84 9.43 16.12
CA GLU A 131 19.06 10.55 16.66
C GLU A 131 17.57 10.21 16.69
N ALA A 132 17.06 9.57 15.63
CA ALA A 132 15.68 9.09 15.58
C ALA A 132 15.41 8.06 16.69
N TYR A 133 16.33 7.12 16.93
CA TYR A 133 16.22 6.12 17.98
C TYR A 133 16.19 6.74 19.38
N GLN A 134 17.08 7.71 19.63
CA GLN A 134 17.14 8.45 20.90
C GLN A 134 15.83 9.23 21.13
N ASN A 135 15.31 9.90 20.10
CA ASN A 135 14.04 10.63 20.18
C ASN A 135 12.86 9.70 20.52
N LEU A 136 12.79 8.52 19.91
CA LEU A 136 11.76 7.52 20.24
C LEU A 136 11.89 7.01 21.68
N SER A 137 13.12 6.77 22.15
CA SER A 137 13.37 6.31 23.52
C SER A 137 12.98 7.37 24.57
N LEU A 138 13.27 8.65 24.30
CA LEU A 138 12.81 9.75 25.15
C LEU A 138 11.29 9.87 25.13
N ALA A 139 10.66 9.70 23.97
CA ALA A 139 9.21 9.77 23.84
C ALA A 139 8.49 8.62 24.56
N GLU A 140 9.05 7.41 24.55
CA GLU A 140 8.53 6.26 25.28
C GLU A 140 8.48 6.50 26.81
N GLY A 141 9.49 7.18 27.35
CA GLY A 141 9.58 7.55 28.76
C GLY A 141 8.67 8.70 29.18
N TRP A 142 8.04 9.40 28.23
CA TRP A 142 7.25 10.59 28.52
C TRP A 142 5.96 10.25 29.28
N ARG A 143 5.67 11.02 30.34
CA ARG A 143 4.45 10.88 31.16
C ARG A 143 3.92 12.28 31.46
N TYR A 144 2.68 12.58 31.06
CA TYR A 144 2.01 13.84 31.39
C TYR A 144 0.50 13.65 31.58
N GLY A 145 -0.01 14.04 32.75
CA GLY A 145 -1.44 13.99 33.09
C GLY A 145 -2.00 12.56 33.20
N GLU A 146 -3.32 12.46 33.27
CA GLU A 146 -4.02 11.16 33.18
C GLU A 146 -3.86 10.57 31.78
N GLN A 147 -3.47 9.30 31.70
CA GLN A 147 -3.29 8.60 30.43
C GLN A 147 -4.63 8.40 29.73
N THR A 148 -4.83 9.11 28.63
CA THR A 148 -6.00 8.90 27.76
C THR A 148 -5.78 7.72 26.82
N THR A 149 -6.86 7.09 26.36
CA THR A 149 -6.80 6.01 25.36
C THR A 149 -6.16 6.43 24.03
N ALA A 150 -6.20 7.73 23.69
CA ALA A 150 -5.53 8.25 22.49
C ALA A 150 -4.01 8.31 22.66
N GLN A 151 -3.53 8.77 23.82
CA GLN A 151 -2.11 8.78 24.16
C GLN A 151 -1.54 7.36 24.25
N ASP A 152 -2.32 6.39 24.74
CA ASP A 152 -1.90 4.97 24.75
C ASP A 152 -1.65 4.44 23.34
N LYS A 153 -2.54 4.74 22.38
CA LYS A 153 -2.33 4.38 20.97
C LYS A 153 -1.09 5.05 20.35
N GLU A 154 -0.88 6.34 20.63
CA GLU A 154 0.31 7.06 20.15
C GLU A 154 1.59 6.50 20.76
N LEU A 155 1.56 6.12 22.04
CA LEU A 155 2.68 5.48 22.72
C LEU A 155 3.00 4.11 22.12
N LYS A 156 1.97 3.29 21.85
CA LYS A 156 2.14 2.00 21.15
C LYS A 156 2.74 2.18 19.77
N LEU A 157 2.42 3.27 19.07
CA LEU A 157 3.01 3.61 17.79
C LEU A 157 4.49 4.04 17.91
N ILE A 158 4.84 4.84 18.92
CA ILE A 158 6.24 5.17 19.26
C ILE A 158 7.04 3.88 19.49
N GLN A 159 6.51 2.97 20.31
CA GLN A 159 7.12 1.67 20.59
C GLN A 159 7.29 0.85 19.31
N ALA A 160 6.27 0.78 18.47
CA ALA A 160 6.32 0.08 17.19
C ALA A 160 7.43 0.60 16.26
N TYR A 161 7.56 1.93 16.12
CA TYR A 161 8.63 2.52 15.31
C TYR A 161 10.02 2.28 15.91
N LYS A 162 10.15 2.29 17.24
CA LYS A 162 11.39 1.88 17.89
C LYS A 162 11.71 0.42 17.59
N GLY A 163 10.71 -0.47 17.68
CA GLY A 163 10.84 -1.88 17.29
C GLY A 163 11.21 -2.08 15.81
N LEU A 164 10.78 -1.20 14.90
CA LEU A 164 11.25 -1.23 13.51
C LEU A 164 12.73 -0.85 13.38
N LEU A 165 13.22 0.10 14.19
CA LEU A 165 14.65 0.42 14.22
C LEU A 165 15.47 -0.72 14.84
N ASP A 166 14.94 -1.38 15.86
CA ASP A 166 15.55 -2.60 16.42
C ASP A 166 15.60 -3.72 15.34
N TYR A 167 14.52 -3.91 14.57
CA TYR A 167 14.49 -4.83 13.42
C TYR A 167 15.48 -4.44 12.31
N TYR A 168 15.62 -3.15 12.02
CA TYR A 168 16.61 -2.65 11.06
C TYR A 168 18.04 -2.99 11.51
N ASN A 169 18.35 -2.75 12.79
CA ASN A 169 19.65 -3.09 13.37
C ASN A 169 19.91 -4.60 13.34
N TRP A 170 18.91 -5.41 13.67
CA TRP A 170 18.96 -6.86 13.53
C TRP A 170 19.26 -7.29 12.08
N THR A 171 18.56 -6.69 11.11
CA THR A 171 18.73 -6.99 9.68
C THR A 171 20.14 -6.64 9.21
N LYS A 172 20.65 -5.47 9.62
CA LYS A 172 22.02 -5.02 9.32
C LYS A 172 23.06 -6.01 9.85
N LYS A 173 22.88 -6.51 11.07
CA LYS A 173 23.75 -7.53 11.67
C LYS A 173 23.64 -8.87 10.96
N ARG A 174 22.43 -9.32 10.64
CA ARG A 174 22.18 -10.54 9.83
C ARG A 174 22.89 -10.47 8.48
N THR A 175 22.79 -9.35 7.76
CA THR A 175 23.45 -9.19 6.46
C THR A 175 24.96 -9.19 6.59
N ALA A 176 25.53 -8.46 7.56
CA ALA A 176 26.96 -8.47 7.82
C ALA A 176 27.49 -9.88 8.16
N MET A 177 26.71 -10.67 8.89
CA MET A 177 27.02 -12.07 9.17
C MET A 177 27.09 -12.93 7.91
N LEU A 178 26.17 -12.76 6.97
CA LEU A 178 26.16 -13.51 5.71
C LEU A 178 27.31 -13.11 4.77
N GLU A 179 27.82 -11.87 4.89
CA GLU A 179 28.94 -11.35 4.08
C GLU A 179 30.31 -11.76 4.64
N LEU A 180 30.41 -12.00 5.95
CA LEU A 180 31.63 -12.48 6.59
C LEU A 180 31.77 -14.00 6.39
N GLY A 181 32.83 -14.43 5.69
CA GLY A 181 33.09 -15.85 5.44
C GLY A 181 33.35 -16.65 6.73
N GLU A 182 33.17 -17.98 6.66
CA GLU A 182 33.23 -18.94 7.79
C GLU A 182 34.46 -18.78 8.71
N TYR A 183 35.62 -18.41 8.15
CA TYR A 183 36.88 -18.27 8.91
C TYR A 183 36.97 -17.01 9.80
N GLN A 184 36.34 -15.90 9.42
CA GLN A 184 36.33 -14.68 10.25
C GLN A 184 35.18 -14.70 11.27
N TYR A 185 34.10 -15.44 10.95
CA TYR A 185 32.93 -15.59 11.80
C TYR A 185 33.23 -16.37 13.09
N GLY A 186 34.00 -17.46 13.01
CA GLY A 186 34.23 -18.35 14.16
C GLY A 186 34.80 -17.70 15.43
N ASN A 187 35.50 -16.57 15.33
CA ASN A 187 36.05 -15.85 16.48
C ASN A 187 35.09 -14.79 17.10
N PHE A 188 34.04 -14.39 16.39
CA PHE A 188 33.11 -13.33 16.83
C PHE A 188 31.63 -13.76 16.79
N ALA A 189 31.34 -14.99 16.36
CA ALA A 189 30.00 -15.54 16.17
C ALA A 189 29.10 -15.36 17.39
N ASP A 190 29.57 -15.79 18.56
CA ASP A 190 28.79 -15.75 19.81
C ASP A 190 28.38 -14.32 20.20
N SER A 191 29.26 -13.33 20.00
CA SER A 191 28.96 -11.93 20.33
C SER A 191 27.95 -11.32 19.36
N VAL A 192 28.09 -11.62 18.06
CA VAL A 192 27.17 -11.11 17.02
C VAL A 192 25.79 -11.74 17.17
N GLU A 193 25.74 -13.03 17.46
CA GLU A 193 24.49 -13.76 17.71
C GLU A 193 23.77 -13.23 18.96
N GLN A 194 24.50 -12.94 20.05
CA GLN A 194 23.92 -12.33 21.25
C GLN A 194 23.35 -10.93 20.99
N GLU A 195 24.07 -10.10 20.24
CA GLU A 195 23.58 -8.77 19.84
C GLU A 195 22.32 -8.86 18.96
N MET A 196 22.34 -9.76 17.97
CA MET A 196 21.17 -10.05 17.15
C MET A 196 19.98 -10.49 18.00
N HIS A 197 20.19 -11.41 18.94
CA HIS A 197 19.12 -11.87 19.83
C HIS A 197 18.56 -10.76 20.72
N SER A 198 19.41 -9.83 21.14
CA SER A 198 18.98 -8.63 21.87
C SER A 198 18.03 -7.75 21.04
N PHE A 199 18.45 -7.41 19.81
CA PHE A 199 17.61 -6.63 18.88
C PHE A 199 16.31 -7.36 18.53
N PHE A 200 16.37 -8.68 18.33
CA PHE A 200 15.18 -9.51 18.13
C PHE A 200 14.19 -9.36 19.28
N ARG A 201 14.64 -9.54 20.54
CA ARG A 201 13.76 -9.43 21.71
C ARG A 201 13.11 -8.05 21.81
N GLN A 202 13.88 -6.99 21.59
CA GLN A 202 13.38 -5.61 21.66
C GLN A 202 12.35 -5.34 20.55
N ALA A 203 12.67 -5.72 19.31
CA ALA A 203 11.77 -5.60 18.17
C ALA A 203 10.49 -6.42 18.37
N ALA A 204 10.62 -7.69 18.76
CA ALA A 204 9.51 -8.61 18.92
C ALA A 204 8.47 -8.11 19.92
N VAL A 205 8.89 -7.64 21.10
CA VAL A 205 7.98 -7.12 22.12
C VAL A 205 7.19 -5.92 21.59
N ASN A 206 7.87 -4.96 20.96
CA ASN A 206 7.24 -3.75 20.46
C ASN A 206 6.30 -4.00 19.28
N LEU A 207 6.72 -4.84 18.32
CA LEU A 207 5.93 -5.17 17.14
C LEU A 207 4.71 -6.03 17.51
N LYS A 208 4.85 -6.98 18.43
CA LYS A 208 3.74 -7.84 18.91
C LYS A 208 2.61 -7.03 19.54
N GLU A 209 2.92 -5.91 20.18
CA GLU A 209 1.93 -5.09 20.86
C GLU A 209 1.10 -4.25 19.89
N ILE A 210 1.71 -3.63 18.88
CA ILE A 210 0.97 -2.79 17.92
C ILE A 210 0.05 -3.62 17.01
N ILE A 211 0.48 -4.82 16.61
CA ILE A 211 -0.30 -5.68 15.69
C ILE A 211 -1.58 -6.25 16.33
N LYS A 212 -1.69 -6.23 17.66
CA LYS A 212 -2.93 -6.59 18.39
C LYS A 212 -4.00 -5.50 18.32
N ILE A 213 -3.60 -4.26 18.04
CA ILE A 213 -4.51 -3.11 17.95
C ILE A 213 -5.16 -3.13 16.56
N PRO A 214 -6.49 -2.97 16.43
CA PRO A 214 -7.14 -2.89 15.13
C PRO A 214 -6.56 -1.78 14.25
N GLY A 215 -6.06 -2.15 13.07
CA GLY A 215 -5.45 -1.22 12.11
C GLY A 215 -4.81 -1.95 10.93
N VAL A 216 -4.30 -1.18 9.97
CA VAL A 216 -3.49 -1.70 8.85
C VAL A 216 -2.02 -1.50 9.20
N TRP A 217 -1.35 -2.60 9.53
CA TRP A 217 -0.01 -2.63 10.13
C TRP A 217 1.01 -3.39 9.28
N ASP A 218 0.85 -3.37 7.95
CA ASP A 218 1.65 -4.18 7.02
C ASP A 218 3.18 -4.11 7.26
N PRO A 219 3.81 -2.93 7.48
CA PRO A 219 5.24 -2.89 7.76
C PRO A 219 5.63 -3.63 9.05
N PHE A 220 4.85 -3.45 10.11
CA PHE A 220 5.10 -4.07 11.42
C PHE A 220 4.86 -5.57 11.38
N VAL A 221 3.78 -6.02 10.74
CA VAL A 221 3.45 -7.45 10.57
C VAL A 221 4.55 -8.15 9.78
N LYS A 222 5.01 -7.58 8.66
CA LYS A 222 6.08 -8.18 7.85
C LYS A 222 7.39 -8.28 8.62
N SER A 223 7.79 -7.23 9.33
CA SER A 223 9.00 -7.26 10.16
C SER A 223 8.91 -8.30 11.27
N TYR A 224 7.74 -8.40 11.94
CA TYR A 224 7.55 -9.38 13.00
C TYR A 224 7.58 -10.81 12.49
N VAL A 225 6.94 -11.07 11.34
CA VAL A 225 6.95 -12.39 10.70
C VAL A 225 8.36 -12.79 10.24
N ASP A 226 9.15 -11.89 9.65
CA ASP A 226 10.54 -12.19 9.26
C ASP A 226 11.40 -12.58 10.47
N LEU A 227 11.22 -11.89 11.60
CA LEU A 227 11.88 -12.25 12.86
C LEU A 227 11.47 -13.64 13.34
N LEU A 228 10.17 -13.93 13.40
CA LEU A 228 9.68 -15.24 13.88
C LEU A 228 10.07 -16.39 12.94
N GLU A 229 10.00 -16.19 11.61
CA GLU A 229 10.42 -17.20 10.63
C GLU A 229 11.92 -17.51 10.75
N PHE A 230 12.76 -16.51 11.05
CA PHE A 230 14.20 -16.73 11.26
C PHE A 230 14.49 -17.60 12.50
N TYR A 231 13.73 -17.41 13.58
CA TYR A 231 13.84 -18.22 14.80
C TYR A 231 12.93 -19.46 14.79
N GLU A 232 12.38 -19.82 13.63
CA GLU A 232 11.56 -21.01 13.39
C GLU A 232 10.28 -21.11 14.24
N ASP A 233 9.76 -19.98 14.73
CA ASP A 233 8.48 -19.93 15.47
C ASP A 233 7.28 -19.86 14.51
N TYR A 234 7.11 -20.93 13.73
CA TYR A 234 6.09 -21.00 12.68
C TYR A 234 4.65 -21.05 13.24
N ASP A 235 4.46 -21.52 14.47
CA ASP A 235 3.16 -21.53 15.13
C ASP A 235 2.70 -20.11 15.44
N GLU A 236 3.60 -19.27 15.96
CA GLU A 236 3.28 -17.86 16.19
C GLU A 236 3.06 -17.10 14.86
N VAL A 237 3.87 -17.37 13.82
CA VAL A 237 3.67 -16.77 12.48
C VAL A 237 2.27 -17.11 11.94
N ARG A 238 1.87 -18.37 12.05
CA ARG A 238 0.55 -18.84 11.60
C ARG A 238 -0.56 -18.11 12.35
N GLN A 239 -0.45 -17.98 13.67
CA GLN A 239 -1.43 -17.29 14.49
C GLN A 239 -1.53 -15.81 14.08
N VAL A 240 -0.41 -15.10 14.04
CA VAL A 240 -0.35 -13.67 13.71
C VAL A 240 -0.97 -13.39 12.35
N LEU A 241 -0.57 -14.14 11.31
CA LEU A 241 -1.07 -13.91 9.96
C LEU A 241 -2.55 -14.30 9.81
N SER A 242 -3.00 -15.36 10.50
CA SER A 242 -4.41 -15.77 10.51
C SER A 242 -5.28 -14.72 11.21
N GLU A 243 -4.87 -14.22 12.37
CA GLU A 243 -5.57 -13.15 13.09
C GLU A 243 -5.60 -11.86 12.26
N TYR A 244 -4.47 -11.49 11.66
CA TYR A 244 -4.40 -10.28 10.82
C TYR A 244 -5.28 -10.38 9.56
N ALA A 245 -5.46 -11.57 9.00
CA ALA A 245 -6.33 -11.80 7.84
C ALA A 245 -7.82 -11.90 8.20
N TYR A 246 -8.17 -12.58 9.30
CA TYR A 246 -9.57 -12.98 9.55
C TYR A 246 -10.25 -12.32 10.75
N ASN A 247 -9.53 -11.53 11.54
CA ASN A 247 -10.14 -10.86 12.69
C ASN A 247 -11.11 -9.77 12.22
N SER A 248 -12.41 -10.00 12.43
CA SER A 248 -13.50 -9.08 12.06
C SER A 248 -13.42 -7.69 12.72
N LYS A 249 -12.62 -7.52 13.78
CA LYS A 249 -12.38 -6.22 14.41
C LYS A 249 -11.44 -5.34 13.59
N PHE A 250 -10.64 -5.94 12.70
CA PHE A 250 -9.63 -5.24 11.92
C PHE A 250 -10.24 -4.73 10.61
N PRO A 251 -9.77 -3.60 10.09
CA PRO A 251 -10.24 -3.12 8.79
C PRO A 251 -9.89 -4.14 7.68
N PRO A 252 -10.73 -4.29 6.65
CA PRO A 252 -10.42 -5.16 5.52
C PRO A 252 -9.07 -4.80 4.89
N ASN A 253 -8.17 -5.78 4.81
CA ASN A 253 -6.83 -5.61 4.24
C ASN A 253 -6.48 -6.77 3.29
N PRO A 254 -6.44 -6.53 1.96
CA PRO A 254 -6.03 -7.54 0.99
C PRO A 254 -4.64 -8.10 1.26
N ASN A 255 -3.70 -7.26 1.70
CA ASN A 255 -2.31 -7.66 1.94
C ASN A 255 -2.20 -8.73 3.03
N ALA A 256 -3.05 -8.69 4.05
CA ALA A 256 -3.08 -9.68 5.11
C ALA A 256 -3.33 -11.10 4.56
N HIS A 257 -4.23 -11.23 3.58
CA HIS A 257 -4.54 -12.50 2.94
C HIS A 257 -3.40 -12.97 2.04
N VAL A 258 -2.71 -12.03 1.37
CA VAL A 258 -1.51 -12.32 0.57
C VAL A 258 -0.40 -12.87 1.46
N TYR A 259 -0.13 -12.24 2.61
CA TYR A 259 0.91 -12.70 3.54
C TYR A 259 0.59 -14.09 4.09
N TYR A 260 -0.65 -14.30 4.53
CA TYR A 260 -1.08 -15.60 5.02
C TYR A 260 -1.00 -16.69 3.95
N TYR A 261 -1.47 -16.40 2.73
CA TYR A 261 -1.36 -17.31 1.59
C TYR A 261 0.09 -17.71 1.30
N GLN A 262 0.99 -16.72 1.22
CA GLN A 262 2.41 -16.97 0.93
C GLN A 262 3.07 -17.84 2.01
N PHE A 263 2.76 -17.57 3.28
CA PHE A 263 3.22 -18.39 4.40
C PHE A 263 2.72 -19.84 4.29
N LEU A 264 1.41 -20.06 4.14
CA LEU A 264 0.84 -21.41 4.01
C LEU A 264 1.45 -22.16 2.81
N LYS A 265 1.69 -21.45 1.70
CA LYS A 265 2.31 -22.03 0.50
C LYS A 265 3.74 -22.51 0.79
N ARG A 266 4.54 -21.73 1.53
CA ARG A 266 5.89 -22.14 1.96
C ARG A 266 5.86 -23.35 2.90
N GLN A 267 4.88 -23.41 3.79
CA GLN A 267 4.70 -24.52 4.74
C GLN A 267 4.13 -25.80 4.10
N GLY A 268 3.88 -25.83 2.78
CA GLY A 268 3.40 -27.02 2.09
C GLY A 268 1.95 -27.38 2.40
N GLU A 269 1.13 -26.39 2.77
CA GLU A 269 -0.27 -26.59 3.14
C GLU A 269 -1.13 -27.16 2.01
N SER A 270 -2.28 -27.74 2.40
CA SER A 270 -3.17 -28.37 1.44
C SER A 270 -3.68 -27.37 0.40
N LYS A 271 -3.81 -27.81 -0.86
CA LYS A 271 -4.39 -27.00 -1.95
C LYS A 271 -5.78 -26.47 -1.58
N LYS A 272 -6.57 -27.21 -0.82
CA LYS A 272 -7.90 -26.79 -0.36
C LYS A 272 -7.81 -25.55 0.54
N THR A 273 -6.86 -25.54 1.49
CA THR A 273 -6.59 -24.40 2.38
C THR A 273 -6.10 -23.19 1.58
N LEU A 274 -5.17 -23.40 0.66
CA LEU A 274 -4.66 -22.33 -0.21
C LEU A 274 -5.79 -21.70 -1.05
N MET A 275 -6.65 -22.53 -1.65
CA MET A 275 -7.79 -22.07 -2.44
C MET A 275 -8.83 -21.32 -1.60
N SER A 276 -9.02 -21.63 -0.32
CA SER A 276 -9.96 -20.87 0.52
C SER A 276 -9.45 -19.47 0.81
N VAL A 277 -8.14 -19.29 1.02
CA VAL A 277 -7.55 -17.94 1.20
C VAL A 277 -7.67 -17.14 -0.09
N LEU A 278 -7.34 -17.74 -1.23
CA LEU A 278 -7.44 -17.08 -2.55
C LEU A 278 -8.88 -16.72 -2.92
N LYS A 279 -9.87 -17.52 -2.49
CA LYS A 279 -11.28 -17.20 -2.68
C LYS A 279 -11.66 -15.89 -2.00
N ILE A 280 -11.25 -15.70 -0.73
CA ILE A 280 -11.55 -14.46 0.00
C ILE A 280 -10.78 -13.29 -0.62
N LEU A 281 -9.52 -13.50 -1.01
CA LEU A 281 -8.76 -12.47 -1.72
C LEU A 281 -9.41 -12.06 -3.04
N HIS A 282 -9.97 -13.00 -3.80
CA HIS A 282 -10.72 -12.72 -5.03
C HIS A 282 -11.95 -11.85 -4.76
N GLU A 283 -12.69 -12.11 -3.67
CA GLU A 283 -13.86 -11.30 -3.29
C GLU A 283 -13.47 -9.85 -2.94
N ILE A 284 -12.27 -9.63 -2.39
CA ILE A 284 -11.79 -8.30 -2.00
C ILE A 284 -11.09 -7.58 -3.16
N VAL A 285 -10.22 -8.28 -3.91
CA VAL A 285 -9.40 -7.74 -5.01
C VAL A 285 -9.35 -8.73 -6.18
N PRO A 286 -10.35 -8.71 -7.06
CA PRO A 286 -10.39 -9.60 -8.23
C PRO A 286 -9.27 -9.35 -9.25
N SER A 287 -8.61 -8.20 -9.19
CA SER A 287 -7.50 -7.83 -10.08
C SER A 287 -6.12 -8.29 -9.56
N HIS A 288 -6.05 -9.01 -8.44
CA HIS A 288 -4.79 -9.38 -7.82
C HIS A 288 -4.02 -10.41 -8.65
N GLU A 289 -2.68 -10.35 -8.67
CA GLU A 289 -1.84 -11.26 -9.48
C GLU A 289 -2.00 -12.74 -9.14
N LEU A 290 -2.33 -13.03 -7.89
CA LEU A 290 -2.61 -14.38 -7.40
C LEU A 290 -3.88 -15.00 -8.02
N MET A 291 -4.70 -14.22 -8.72
CA MET A 291 -5.86 -14.78 -9.44
C MET A 291 -5.46 -15.72 -10.58
N LEU A 292 -4.28 -15.52 -11.19
CA LEU A 292 -3.74 -16.49 -12.14
C LEU A 292 -3.40 -17.83 -11.49
N GLU A 293 -2.81 -17.78 -10.30
CA GLU A 293 -2.51 -18.99 -9.54
C GLU A 293 -3.80 -19.64 -9.04
N TYR A 294 -4.78 -18.85 -8.59
CA TYR A 294 -6.08 -19.35 -8.18
C TYR A 294 -6.80 -20.06 -9.33
N ASN A 295 -6.83 -19.45 -10.51
CA ASN A 295 -7.34 -20.07 -11.72
C ASN A 295 -6.62 -21.40 -12.00
N ALA A 296 -5.28 -21.41 -11.98
CA ALA A 296 -4.52 -22.63 -12.25
C ALA A 296 -4.82 -23.75 -11.25
N MET A 297 -5.05 -23.43 -9.98
CA MET A 297 -5.48 -24.40 -8.96
C MET A 297 -6.88 -24.92 -9.23
N LEU A 298 -7.82 -24.05 -9.62
CA LEU A 298 -9.19 -24.43 -9.98
C LEU A 298 -9.21 -25.37 -11.20
N GLN A 299 -8.43 -25.08 -12.23
CA GLN A 299 -8.33 -25.91 -13.44
C GLN A 299 -7.76 -27.31 -13.16
N LYS A 300 -6.82 -27.42 -12.21
CA LYS A 300 -6.24 -28.71 -11.77
C LYS A 300 -7.12 -29.48 -10.79
N SER A 301 -8.20 -28.88 -10.30
CA SER A 301 -9.11 -29.49 -9.34
C SER A 301 -10.28 -30.18 -10.07
N SER A 302 -11.46 -30.22 -9.45
CA SER A 302 -12.64 -30.85 -10.05
C SER A 302 -13.21 -30.04 -11.22
N LYS A 303 -13.86 -30.71 -12.19
CA LYS A 303 -14.54 -30.04 -13.32
C LYS A 303 -15.57 -29.00 -12.90
N LYS A 304 -16.18 -29.14 -11.72
CA LYS A 304 -17.13 -28.16 -11.16
C LYS A 304 -16.50 -26.78 -10.95
N ASN A 305 -15.18 -26.74 -10.75
CA ASN A 305 -14.43 -25.51 -10.52
C ASN A 305 -13.91 -24.86 -11.81
N HIS A 306 -14.05 -25.52 -12.96
CA HIS A 306 -13.58 -24.98 -14.25
C HIS A 306 -14.36 -23.74 -14.67
N ARG A 307 -15.68 -23.72 -14.40
CA ARG A 307 -16.53 -22.55 -14.61
C ARG A 307 -16.06 -21.35 -13.79
N LEU A 308 -15.85 -21.52 -12.48
CA LEU A 308 -15.33 -20.45 -11.62
C LEU A 308 -13.94 -19.96 -12.09
N GLY A 309 -13.09 -20.88 -12.56
CA GLY A 309 -11.81 -20.50 -13.15
C GLY A 309 -11.99 -19.58 -14.36
N LEU A 310 -12.94 -19.89 -15.24
CA LEU A 310 -13.27 -19.07 -16.40
C LEU A 310 -13.77 -17.67 -15.98
N GLU A 311 -14.70 -17.62 -15.04
CA GLU A 311 -15.23 -16.37 -14.46
C GLU A 311 -14.09 -15.48 -13.92
N ILE A 312 -13.16 -16.06 -13.15
CA ILE A 312 -12.00 -15.34 -12.59
C ILE A 312 -11.11 -14.76 -13.69
N ILE A 313 -10.82 -15.50 -14.76
CA ILE A 313 -9.90 -15.00 -15.80
C ILE A 313 -10.54 -13.91 -16.65
N PHE A 314 -11.85 -13.99 -16.91
CA PHE A 314 -12.61 -12.91 -17.54
C PHE A 314 -12.58 -11.65 -16.66
N MET A 315 -12.90 -11.80 -15.37
CA MET A 315 -12.89 -10.70 -14.42
C MET A 315 -11.51 -10.05 -14.27
N LEU A 316 -10.44 -10.84 -14.24
CA LEU A 316 -9.07 -10.34 -14.18
C LEU A 316 -8.74 -9.45 -15.38
N LEU A 317 -9.17 -9.85 -16.58
CA LEU A 317 -8.91 -9.13 -17.84
C LEU A 317 -9.76 -7.86 -17.99
N ASP A 318 -10.84 -7.71 -17.21
CA ASP A 318 -11.64 -6.47 -17.20
C ASP A 318 -10.84 -5.26 -16.70
N PHE A 319 -9.78 -5.49 -15.93
CA PHE A 319 -8.94 -4.43 -15.37
C PHE A 319 -7.85 -3.98 -16.33
N ALA A 320 -7.67 -2.67 -16.48
CA ALA A 320 -6.72 -2.06 -17.42
C ALA A 320 -5.27 -2.54 -17.26
N GLY A 321 -4.82 -2.81 -16.02
CA GLY A 321 -3.47 -3.33 -15.75
C GLY A 321 -3.19 -4.72 -16.35
N TRP A 322 -4.24 -5.49 -16.67
CA TRP A 322 -4.13 -6.85 -17.22
C TRP A 322 -4.30 -6.91 -18.73
N LYS A 323 -4.67 -5.78 -19.35
CA LYS A 323 -4.95 -5.67 -20.77
C LYS A 323 -3.83 -6.19 -21.66
N GLU A 324 -2.57 -6.08 -21.23
CA GLU A 324 -1.40 -6.48 -22.01
C GLU A 324 -0.67 -7.69 -21.42
N HIS A 325 -1.25 -8.32 -20.40
CA HIS A 325 -0.61 -9.40 -19.69
C HIS A 325 -0.73 -10.73 -20.44
N VAL A 326 0.35 -11.14 -21.12
CA VAL A 326 0.39 -12.34 -22.00
C VAL A 326 -0.10 -13.59 -21.30
N LYS A 327 0.33 -13.85 -20.06
CA LYS A 327 -0.05 -15.09 -19.35
C LYS A 327 -1.55 -15.15 -19.05
N ALA A 328 -2.19 -13.99 -18.83
CA ALA A 328 -3.63 -13.93 -18.56
C ALA A 328 -4.43 -14.25 -19.83
N TRP A 329 -4.04 -13.65 -20.96
CA TRP A 329 -4.62 -13.97 -22.27
C TRP A 329 -4.41 -15.43 -22.67
N SER A 330 -3.20 -15.95 -22.49
CA SER A 330 -2.91 -17.38 -22.74
C SER A 330 -3.74 -18.31 -21.86
N CYS A 331 -3.99 -17.92 -20.62
CA CYS A 331 -4.83 -18.67 -19.69
C CYS A 331 -6.30 -18.71 -20.16
N LEU A 332 -6.85 -17.57 -20.61
CA LEU A 332 -8.19 -17.49 -21.17
C LEU A 332 -8.29 -18.31 -22.47
N ALA A 333 -7.36 -18.10 -23.40
CA ALA A 333 -7.32 -18.79 -24.68
C ALA A 333 -7.29 -20.31 -24.52
N LYS A 334 -6.44 -20.82 -23.62
CA LYS A 334 -6.36 -22.27 -23.30
C LYS A 334 -7.68 -22.82 -22.76
N GLN A 335 -8.33 -22.11 -21.84
CA GLN A 335 -9.61 -22.55 -21.27
C GLN A 335 -10.73 -22.58 -22.32
N ILE A 336 -10.85 -21.53 -23.13
CA ILE A 336 -11.84 -21.49 -24.21
C ILE A 336 -11.59 -22.63 -25.21
N LYS A 337 -10.33 -22.84 -25.62
CA LYS A 337 -9.95 -23.94 -26.52
C LYS A 337 -10.34 -25.31 -25.95
N GLN A 338 -10.03 -25.57 -24.67
CA GLN A 338 -10.41 -26.82 -24.00
C GLN A 338 -11.92 -27.03 -23.93
N ILE A 339 -12.71 -25.96 -23.74
CA ILE A 339 -14.18 -26.04 -23.74
C ILE A 339 -14.69 -26.43 -25.14
N LEU A 340 -14.11 -25.86 -26.20
CA LEU A 340 -14.46 -26.17 -27.58
C LEU A 340 -14.10 -27.62 -27.96
N GLU A 341 -12.90 -28.07 -27.60
CA GLU A 341 -12.42 -29.44 -27.87
C GLU A 341 -13.26 -30.52 -27.15
N ASN A 342 -13.83 -30.20 -25.98
CA ASN A 342 -14.72 -31.07 -25.23
C ASN A 342 -16.16 -31.09 -25.79
N SER A 343 -16.31 -31.20 -27.11
CA SER A 343 -17.58 -31.23 -27.85
C SER A 343 -18.49 -30.01 -27.63
N GLY A 344 -17.96 -28.88 -27.14
CA GLY A 344 -18.73 -27.66 -26.89
C GLY A 344 -19.79 -27.77 -25.79
N LYS A 345 -19.72 -28.80 -24.93
CA LYS A 345 -20.73 -29.08 -23.87
C LYS A 345 -20.89 -27.97 -22.83
N HIS A 346 -19.95 -27.04 -22.77
CA HIS A 346 -19.88 -25.97 -21.76
C HIS A 346 -19.72 -24.58 -22.39
N LEU A 347 -20.21 -24.44 -23.63
CA LEU A 347 -20.13 -23.19 -24.38
C LEU A 347 -21.01 -22.08 -23.81
N ASP A 348 -22.08 -22.48 -23.13
CA ASP A 348 -22.93 -21.62 -22.31
C ASP A 348 -22.11 -20.81 -21.31
N TRP A 349 -21.08 -21.39 -20.67
CA TRP A 349 -20.24 -20.67 -19.70
C TRP A 349 -19.47 -19.51 -20.34
N VAL A 350 -18.89 -19.73 -21.52
CA VAL A 350 -18.18 -18.68 -22.27
C VAL A 350 -19.18 -17.61 -22.74
N THR A 351 -20.37 -18.03 -23.15
CA THR A 351 -21.42 -17.14 -23.62
C THR A 351 -21.93 -16.23 -22.51
N GLU A 352 -22.17 -16.77 -21.32
CA GLU A 352 -22.59 -16.01 -20.13
C GLU A 352 -21.57 -14.93 -19.78
N GLU A 353 -20.29 -15.29 -19.68
CA GLU A 353 -19.21 -14.34 -19.38
C GLU A 353 -19.01 -13.30 -20.49
N TRP A 354 -19.17 -13.70 -21.75
CA TRP A 354 -19.05 -12.79 -22.88
C TRP A 354 -20.22 -11.79 -22.96
N ASN A 355 -21.44 -12.22 -22.63
CA ASN A 355 -22.64 -11.40 -22.78
C ASN A 355 -22.60 -10.10 -21.97
N SER A 356 -21.96 -10.09 -20.80
CA SER A 356 -21.78 -8.88 -19.97
C SER A 356 -20.68 -7.94 -20.50
N ARG A 357 -19.87 -8.41 -21.46
CA ARG A 357 -18.65 -7.75 -21.95
C ARG A 357 -18.71 -7.31 -23.41
N LYS A 358 -19.62 -7.90 -24.19
CA LYS A 358 -19.72 -7.72 -25.65
C LYS A 358 -19.82 -6.27 -26.11
N ASP A 359 -20.38 -5.37 -25.30
CA ASP A 359 -20.60 -3.98 -25.68
C ASP A 359 -19.35 -3.09 -25.46
N TRP A 360 -18.37 -3.54 -24.67
CA TRP A 360 -17.21 -2.73 -24.30
C TRP A 360 -15.84 -3.42 -24.46
N TRP A 361 -15.73 -4.74 -24.31
CA TRP A 361 -14.50 -5.50 -24.60
C TRP A 361 -13.95 -5.26 -26.01
N PRO A 362 -14.77 -5.16 -27.08
CA PRO A 362 -14.26 -4.87 -28.42
C PRO A 362 -13.45 -3.57 -28.49
N ALA A 363 -13.98 -2.47 -27.94
CA ALA A 363 -13.28 -1.20 -27.92
C ALA A 363 -12.08 -1.23 -26.95
N PHE A 364 -12.24 -1.92 -25.81
CA PHE A 364 -11.26 -1.93 -24.74
C PHE A 364 -10.03 -2.82 -25.04
N HIS A 365 -10.22 -4.00 -25.63
CA HIS A 365 -9.16 -4.99 -25.88
C HIS A 365 -8.80 -5.18 -27.35
N PHE A 366 -9.77 -5.01 -28.26
CA PHE A 366 -9.67 -5.47 -29.65
C PHE A 366 -9.78 -4.36 -30.69
N SER A 367 -9.58 -3.09 -30.30
CA SER A 367 -9.60 -1.99 -31.27
C SER A 367 -8.46 -2.13 -32.28
N HIS A 368 -8.66 -1.63 -33.50
CA HIS A 368 -7.68 -1.71 -34.57
C HIS A 368 -6.31 -1.13 -34.17
N TYR A 369 -6.33 0.00 -33.44
CA TYR A 369 -5.11 0.62 -32.90
C TYR A 369 -4.35 -0.33 -31.97
N LEU A 370 -5.06 -0.98 -31.03
CA LEU A 370 -4.46 -1.92 -30.08
C LEU A 370 -3.97 -3.19 -30.75
N ALA A 371 -4.71 -3.71 -31.73
CA ALA A 371 -4.29 -4.90 -32.48
C ALA A 371 -2.96 -4.64 -33.20
N LYS A 372 -2.86 -3.50 -33.91
CA LYS A 372 -1.63 -3.08 -34.59
C LYS A 372 -0.47 -2.89 -33.61
N ARG A 373 -0.70 -2.19 -32.49
CA ARG A 373 0.33 -1.97 -31.48
C ARG A 373 0.82 -3.28 -30.87
N ASN A 374 -0.09 -4.15 -30.45
CA ASN A 374 0.27 -5.45 -29.85
C ASN A 374 1.07 -6.29 -30.85
N TRP A 375 0.72 -6.30 -32.13
CA TRP A 375 1.49 -7.04 -33.14
C TRP A 375 2.93 -6.53 -33.29
N GLN A 376 3.11 -5.20 -33.22
CA GLN A 376 4.42 -4.56 -33.31
C GLN A 376 5.29 -4.77 -32.06
N GLU A 377 4.67 -4.70 -30.87
CA GLU A 377 5.39 -4.72 -29.59
C GLU A 377 5.50 -6.13 -28.96
N ASN A 378 4.50 -6.98 -29.18
CA ASN A 378 4.39 -8.30 -28.55
C ASN A 378 3.51 -9.25 -29.37
N GLU A 379 4.13 -9.94 -30.33
CA GLU A 379 3.46 -10.89 -31.22
C GLU A 379 2.68 -11.98 -30.46
N ASN A 380 3.23 -12.50 -29.36
CA ASN A 380 2.55 -13.49 -28.53
C ASN A 380 1.22 -12.97 -27.95
N LEU A 381 1.22 -11.74 -27.43
CA LEU A 381 0.00 -11.11 -26.94
C LEU A 381 -1.03 -10.93 -28.07
N ALA A 382 -0.57 -10.53 -29.25
CA ALA A 382 -1.42 -10.33 -30.41
C ALA A 382 -2.06 -11.65 -30.85
N CYS A 383 -1.29 -12.74 -30.91
CA CYS A 383 -1.79 -14.08 -31.24
C CYS A 383 -2.83 -14.58 -30.24
N GLU A 384 -2.57 -14.47 -28.93
CA GLU A 384 -3.53 -14.91 -27.90
C GLU A 384 -4.83 -14.10 -27.95
N LYS A 385 -4.73 -12.77 -28.15
CA LYS A 385 -5.91 -11.91 -28.32
C LYS A 385 -6.67 -12.19 -29.61
N ALA A 386 -5.97 -12.45 -30.72
CA ALA A 386 -6.60 -12.77 -32.00
C ALA A 386 -7.36 -14.10 -31.93
N LEU A 387 -6.81 -15.10 -31.24
CA LEU A 387 -7.48 -16.37 -30.98
C LEU A 387 -8.77 -16.17 -30.17
N VAL A 388 -8.69 -15.44 -29.06
CA VAL A 388 -9.87 -15.15 -28.23
C VAL A 388 -10.89 -14.32 -29.01
N ALA A 389 -10.47 -13.27 -29.72
CA ALA A 389 -11.33 -12.43 -30.53
C ALA A 389 -12.02 -13.22 -31.66
N GLY A 390 -11.32 -14.13 -32.34
CA GLY A 390 -11.90 -14.97 -33.39
C GLY A 390 -13.02 -15.87 -32.86
N ILE A 391 -12.93 -16.30 -31.61
CA ILE A 391 -13.94 -17.12 -30.95
C ILE A 391 -15.11 -16.26 -30.45
N LEU A 392 -14.84 -15.12 -29.82
CA LEU A 392 -15.87 -14.27 -29.20
C LEU A 392 -16.61 -13.34 -30.19
N LEU A 393 -15.96 -12.91 -31.27
CA LEU A 393 -16.47 -11.92 -32.23
C LEU A 393 -16.87 -12.50 -33.60
N GLY A 394 -16.69 -13.80 -33.84
CA GLY A 394 -17.03 -14.45 -35.11
C GLY A 394 -18.53 -14.32 -35.46
N ARG A 395 -18.86 -14.15 -36.75
CA ARG A 395 -20.26 -14.02 -37.21
C ARG A 395 -21.05 -15.31 -36.97
N GLY A 396 -22.18 -15.18 -36.26
CA GLY A 396 -22.99 -16.30 -35.82
C GLY A 396 -22.31 -16.97 -34.63
N ASN A 397 -22.77 -16.65 -33.41
CA ASN A 397 -22.21 -17.20 -32.19
C ASN A 397 -21.99 -18.71 -32.33
N PHE A 398 -20.70 -19.08 -32.27
CA PHE A 398 -20.17 -20.43 -32.21
C PHE A 398 -20.29 -21.29 -33.48
N ILE A 399 -19.14 -21.45 -34.14
CA ILE A 399 -18.76 -22.45 -35.17
C ILE A 399 -19.07 -22.07 -36.63
N SER A 400 -18.01 -21.69 -37.35
CA SER A 400 -17.56 -22.50 -38.49
C SER A 400 -16.03 -22.45 -38.55
N SER A 401 -15.39 -23.43 -39.20
CA SER A 401 -13.94 -23.54 -39.42
C SER A 401 -13.28 -22.31 -40.08
N SER A 402 -14.05 -21.25 -40.35
CA SER A 402 -13.62 -19.94 -40.84
C SER A 402 -13.28 -18.90 -39.75
N SER A 403 -13.54 -19.14 -38.46
CA SER A 403 -13.26 -18.15 -37.40
C SER A 403 -11.76 -17.96 -37.11
N LEU A 404 -10.94 -18.99 -37.33
CA LEU A 404 -9.47 -18.91 -37.33
C LEU A 404 -8.95 -17.99 -38.46
N LEU A 405 -9.59 -18.07 -39.63
CA LEU A 405 -9.27 -17.19 -40.77
C LEU A 405 -9.56 -15.72 -40.46
N ARG A 406 -10.42 -15.38 -39.50
CA ARG A 406 -10.74 -13.98 -39.14
C ARG A 406 -9.88 -13.37 -38.03
N GLY A 407 -9.43 -14.17 -37.06
CA GLY A 407 -8.32 -13.76 -36.19
C GLY A 407 -7.09 -13.47 -37.04
N ILE A 408 -6.88 -14.29 -38.08
CA ILE A 408 -5.90 -14.04 -39.14
C ILE A 408 -6.31 -12.82 -39.99
N GLU A 409 -7.58 -12.54 -40.34
CA GLU A 409 -7.95 -11.30 -41.06
C GLU A 409 -7.69 -10.02 -40.25
N ILE A 410 -7.86 -10.01 -38.93
CA ILE A 410 -7.49 -8.86 -38.07
C ILE A 410 -5.97 -8.65 -38.06
N LEU A 411 -5.20 -9.75 -38.04
CA LEU A 411 -3.74 -9.70 -38.17
C LEU A 411 -3.31 -9.37 -39.61
N ALA A 412 -4.03 -9.84 -40.63
CA ALA A 412 -3.72 -9.69 -42.05
C ALA A 412 -4.13 -8.32 -42.62
N SER A 413 -5.18 -7.71 -42.08
CA SER A 413 -5.53 -6.31 -42.37
C SER A 413 -4.53 -5.32 -41.75
N SER A 414 -3.73 -5.76 -40.77
CA SER A 414 -2.58 -5.01 -40.24
C SER A 414 -1.27 -5.27 -40.99
N SER A 415 -1.20 -6.32 -41.83
CA SER A 415 -0.02 -6.72 -42.61
C SER A 415 -0.06 -6.27 -44.07
N PHE A 416 -0.40 -5.00 -44.35
CA PHE A 416 0.05 -4.36 -45.58
C PHE A 416 1.50 -3.89 -45.43
N ASN A 417 2.41 -4.88 -45.36
CA ASN A 417 3.77 -4.82 -45.90
C ASN A 417 4.48 -6.16 -45.63
N GLY A 418 4.29 -7.09 -46.56
CA GLY A 418 5.30 -8.05 -46.99
C GLY A 418 6.01 -8.86 -45.91
N ARG A 419 5.35 -9.90 -45.39
CA ARG A 419 5.91 -11.25 -45.15
C ARG A 419 4.76 -12.14 -44.69
N GLY A 420 4.41 -13.12 -45.52
CA GLY A 420 3.39 -14.12 -45.18
C GLY A 420 3.90 -15.07 -44.10
N CYS A 421 3.02 -15.47 -43.18
CA CYS A 421 3.26 -16.57 -42.26
C CYS A 421 2.42 -17.80 -42.65
N VAL A 422 3.04 -18.96 -42.43
CA VAL A 422 2.54 -20.34 -42.54
C VAL A 422 1.67 -20.68 -41.34
#